data_AF-A0A183GX15-F1
#
_entry.id   AF-A0A183GX15-F1
#
_cell.length_a   1.000
_cell.length_b   1.000
_cell.length_c   1.000
_cell.angle_alpha   90.00
_cell.angle_beta   90.00
_cell.angle_gamma   90.00
#
_symmetry.space_group_name_H-M   'P 1'
#
loop_
_entity.id
_entity.type
_entity.pdbx_description
1 polymer ?
#
loop_
_entity_poly.entity_id
_entity_poly.type
_entity_poly.pdbx_seq_one_letter_code
_entity_poly.pdbx_strand_id
1 'polypeptide(L)'
;LDCWEKVITAAEAIFKTADKLLGQASDSVMKEIAQTERGDGYLRCLNHLFFVVRRVERSAKSELPKKCLDDIAYCTKVWERLCAFIDDLEEEDKAGAEEKPCAICCQPVSRAVYFGGQTYHSECANLWVNDVNSLLPNMHLSS
;
A
#
# COMPACT_ATOMS: atom_id res chain seq x y z
N LEU A 1 -4.12 -14.78 -6.68
CA LEU A 1 -3.61 -14.07 -7.88
C LEU A 1 -4.53 -12.94 -8.29
N ASP A 2 -5.76 -13.19 -8.75
CA ASP A 2 -6.70 -12.12 -9.18
C ASP A 2 -6.93 -11.00 -8.12
N CYS A 3 -7.00 -11.35 -6.83
CA CYS A 3 -7.10 -10.37 -5.74
C CYS A 3 -5.86 -9.45 -5.63
N TRP A 4 -4.66 -10.01 -5.81
CA TRP A 4 -3.41 -9.25 -5.73
C TRP A 4 -3.20 -8.37 -6.97
N GLU A 5 -3.58 -8.84 -8.15
CA GLU A 5 -3.56 -8.02 -9.37
C GLU A 5 -4.44 -6.78 -9.23
N LYS A 6 -5.63 -6.94 -8.63
CA LYS A 6 -6.53 -5.81 -8.32
C LYS A 6 -5.92 -4.84 -7.31
N VAL A 7 -5.30 -5.36 -6.25
CA VAL A 7 -4.61 -4.52 -5.25
C VAL A 7 -3.47 -3.72 -5.86
N ILE A 8 -2.62 -4.36 -6.67
CA ILE A 8 -1.50 -3.69 -7.34
C ILE A 8 -2.00 -2.65 -8.35
N THR A 9 -3.03 -3.00 -9.15
CA THR A 9 -3.62 -2.06 -10.11
C THR A 9 -4.23 -0.83 -9.42
N ALA A 10 -4.92 -1.02 -8.29
CA ALA A 10 -5.48 0.08 -7.50
C ALA A 10 -4.38 0.98 -6.92
N ALA A 11 -3.35 0.39 -6.31
CA ALA A 11 -2.22 1.14 -5.79
C ALA A 11 -1.50 1.94 -6.88
N GLU A 12 -1.29 1.34 -8.05
CA GLU A 12 -0.63 1.97 -9.19
C GLU A 12 -1.40 3.19 -9.71
N ALA A 13 -2.73 3.12 -9.76
CA ALA A 13 -3.56 4.25 -10.15
C ALA A 13 -3.43 5.45 -9.18
N ILE A 14 -3.32 5.18 -7.87
CA ILE A 14 -3.10 6.21 -6.85
C ILE A 14 -1.69 6.81 -7.00
N PHE A 15 -0.66 5.97 -7.19
CA PHE A 15 0.71 6.47 -7.41
C PHE A 15 0.85 7.28 -8.70
N LYS A 16 0.17 6.89 -9.79
CA LYS A 16 0.09 7.71 -11.02
C LYS A 16 -0.53 9.07 -10.75
N THR A 17 -1.57 9.11 -9.93
CA THR A 17 -2.22 10.38 -9.53
C THR A 17 -1.26 11.24 -8.72
N ALA A 18 -0.55 10.66 -7.76
CA ALA A 18 0.48 11.35 -6.99
C ALA A 18 1.62 11.88 -7.88
N ASP A 19 2.13 11.05 -8.81
CA ASP A 19 3.20 11.44 -9.73
C ASP A 19 2.76 12.55 -10.68
N LYS A 20 1.50 12.53 -11.15
CA LYS A 20 0.96 13.63 -11.96
C LYS A 20 0.82 14.92 -11.17
N LEU A 21 0.40 14.85 -9.91
CA LEU A 21 0.18 16.02 -9.06
C LEU A 21 1.49 16.63 -8.55
N LEU A 22 2.46 15.81 -8.20
CA LEU A 22 3.66 16.22 -7.47
C LEU A 22 4.95 16.07 -8.30
N GLY A 23 4.95 15.27 -9.37
CA GLY A 23 6.16 14.93 -10.12
C GLY A 23 6.75 16.07 -10.96
N GLN A 24 6.02 17.18 -11.15
CA GLN A 24 6.52 18.39 -11.80
C GLN A 24 6.94 19.48 -10.80
N ALA A 25 6.67 19.30 -9.50
CA ALA A 25 7.07 20.25 -8.48
C ALA A 25 8.59 20.20 -8.30
N SER A 26 9.22 21.37 -8.12
CA SER A 26 10.62 21.43 -7.72
C SER A 26 10.79 20.97 -6.27
N ASP A 27 11.99 20.55 -5.90
CA ASP A 27 12.31 20.13 -4.53
C ASP A 27 11.95 21.19 -3.47
N SER A 28 12.09 22.48 -3.80
CA SER A 28 11.71 23.58 -2.91
C SER A 28 10.20 23.59 -2.66
N VAL A 29 9.40 23.47 -3.72
CA VAL A 29 7.94 23.41 -3.64
C VAL A 29 7.49 22.14 -2.93
N MET A 30 8.15 21.00 -3.19
CA MET A 30 7.87 19.74 -2.49
C MET A 30 8.11 19.84 -1.00
N LYS A 31 9.19 20.50 -0.56
CA LYS A 31 9.45 20.76 0.86
C LYS A 31 8.37 21.63 1.50
N GLU A 32 7.94 22.68 0.82
CA GLU A 32 6.85 23.54 1.30
C GLU A 32 5.53 22.75 1.43
N ILE A 33 5.20 21.92 0.44
CA ILE A 33 4.00 21.06 0.48
C ILE A 33 4.09 20.10 1.66
N ALA A 34 5.23 19.41 1.83
CA ALA A 34 5.44 18.44 2.90
C ALA A 34 5.34 19.07 4.30
N GLN A 35 5.59 20.38 4.45
CA GLN A 35 5.43 21.09 5.73
C GLN A 35 3.97 21.49 6.02
N THR A 36 3.06 21.38 5.05
CA THR A 36 1.64 21.59 5.31
C THR A 36 1.01 20.33 5.90
N GLU A 37 0.05 20.48 6.82
CA GLU A 37 -0.69 19.35 7.41
C GLU A 37 -1.31 18.44 6.33
N ARG A 38 -1.88 19.06 5.28
CA ARG A 38 -2.49 18.32 4.17
C ARG A 38 -1.46 17.58 3.31
N GLY A 39 -0.31 18.20 3.05
CA GLY A 39 0.75 17.60 2.24
C GLY A 39 1.47 16.47 2.97
N ASP A 40 1.86 16.68 4.22
CA ASP A 40 2.41 15.62 5.09
C ASP A 40 1.45 14.44 5.20
N GLY A 41 0.18 14.70 5.53
CA GLY A 41 -0.84 13.65 5.63
C GLY A 41 -0.99 12.86 4.33
N TYR A 42 -0.97 13.54 3.18
CA TYR A 42 -1.02 12.86 1.87
C TYR A 42 0.21 11.99 1.61
N LEU A 43 1.41 12.48 1.91
CA LEU A 43 2.66 11.74 1.75
C LEU A 43 2.73 10.51 2.69
N ARG A 44 2.23 10.64 3.92
CA ARG A 44 2.10 9.51 4.86
C ARG A 44 1.10 8.46 4.35
N CYS A 45 -0.02 8.88 3.78
CA CYS A 45 -0.92 7.94 3.11
C CYS A 45 -0.24 7.17 1.96
N LEU A 46 0.65 7.83 1.20
CA LEU A 46 1.44 7.14 0.17
C LEU A 46 2.45 6.15 0.78
N ASN A 47 3.04 6.46 1.95
CA ASN A 47 3.88 5.51 2.70
C ASN A 47 3.10 4.23 3.05
N HIS A 48 1.93 4.41 3.65
CA HIS A 48 1.04 3.31 4.02
C HIS A 48 0.59 2.48 2.82
N LEU A 49 0.28 3.14 1.69
CA LEU A 49 -0.04 2.46 0.44
C LEU A 49 1.16 1.65 -0.07
N PHE A 50 2.36 2.21 0.02
CA PHE A 50 3.58 1.49 -0.37
C PHE A 50 3.79 0.23 0.46
N PHE A 51 3.50 0.25 1.77
CA PHE A 51 3.53 -0.96 2.58
C PHE A 51 2.58 -2.04 2.09
N VAL A 52 1.38 -1.68 1.60
CA VAL A 52 0.47 -2.66 1.00
C VAL A 52 1.10 -3.31 -0.22
N VAL A 53 1.72 -2.51 -1.11
CA VAL A 53 2.43 -2.99 -2.30
C VAL A 53 3.55 -3.96 -1.92
N ARG A 54 4.40 -3.58 -0.95
CA ARG A 54 5.52 -4.40 -0.48
C ARG A 54 5.08 -5.72 0.15
N ARG A 55 4.01 -5.71 0.94
CA ARG A 55 3.45 -6.94 1.55
C ARG A 55 2.89 -7.88 0.51
N VAL A 56 2.17 -7.36 -0.49
CA VAL A 56 1.65 -8.17 -1.60
C VAL A 56 2.78 -8.78 -2.43
N GLU A 57 3.79 -7.97 -2.80
CA GLU A 57 4.98 -8.45 -3.52
C GLU A 57 5.68 -9.59 -2.74
N ARG A 58 5.89 -9.40 -1.44
CA ARG A 58 6.54 -10.41 -0.57
C ARG A 58 5.76 -11.72 -0.52
N SER A 59 4.44 -11.66 -0.42
CA SER A 59 3.57 -12.85 -0.37
C SER A 59 3.44 -13.55 -1.71
N ALA A 60 3.37 -12.77 -2.80
CA ALA A 60 3.15 -13.31 -4.13
C ALA A 60 4.41 -13.89 -4.79
N LYS A 61 5.60 -13.52 -4.30
CA LYS A 61 6.89 -14.00 -4.81
C LYS A 61 6.95 -13.86 -6.35
N SER A 62 7.25 -14.95 -7.06
CA SER A 62 7.35 -14.99 -8.52
C SER A 62 6.04 -15.31 -9.23
N GLU A 63 4.91 -15.36 -8.53
CA GLU A 63 3.62 -15.74 -9.13
C GLU A 63 2.87 -14.56 -9.78
N LEU A 64 3.33 -13.33 -9.58
CA LEU A 64 2.69 -12.15 -10.16
C LEU A 64 2.91 -12.08 -11.68
N PRO A 65 1.88 -11.68 -12.46
CA PRO A 65 2.05 -11.36 -13.86
C PRO A 65 3.10 -10.27 -14.06
N LYS A 66 3.81 -10.30 -15.20
CA LYS A 66 4.81 -9.29 -15.56
C LYS A 66 4.30 -7.85 -15.41
N LYS A 67 3.05 -7.59 -15.82
CA LYS A 67 2.42 -6.27 -15.69
C LYS A 67 2.43 -5.79 -14.23
N CYS A 68 2.09 -6.66 -13.27
CA CYS A 68 2.10 -6.28 -11.86
C CYS A 68 3.50 -6.02 -11.33
N LEU A 69 4.52 -6.73 -11.84
CA LEU A 69 5.91 -6.43 -11.51
C LEU A 69 6.34 -5.04 -12.04
N ASP A 70 5.92 -4.70 -13.26
CA ASP A 70 6.15 -3.38 -13.86
C ASP A 70 5.42 -2.28 -13.05
N ASP A 71 4.17 -2.54 -12.64
CA ASP A 71 3.36 -1.63 -11.80
C ASP A 71 4.00 -1.44 -10.41
N ILE A 72 4.51 -2.50 -9.77
CA ILE A 72 5.25 -2.44 -8.50
C ILE A 72 6.53 -1.63 -8.63
N ALA A 73 7.30 -1.85 -9.70
CA ALA A 73 8.51 -1.09 -9.97
C ALA A 73 8.21 0.41 -10.17
N TYR A 74 7.12 0.74 -10.86
CA TYR A 74 6.65 2.11 -11.00
C TYR A 74 6.29 2.73 -9.65
N CYS A 75 5.47 2.04 -8.83
CA CYS A 75 5.10 2.52 -7.49
C CYS A 75 6.34 2.77 -6.63
N THR A 76 7.31 1.85 -6.67
CA THR A 76 8.58 1.97 -5.93
C THR A 76 9.35 3.23 -6.34
N LYS A 77 9.52 3.46 -7.64
CA LYS A 77 10.21 4.65 -8.15
C LYS A 77 9.53 5.95 -7.70
N VAL A 78 8.20 6.03 -7.79
CA VAL A 78 7.46 7.24 -7.39
C VAL A 78 7.60 7.45 -5.88
N TRP A 79 7.47 6.38 -5.10
CA TRP A 79 7.60 6.42 -3.65
C TRP A 79 8.98 6.86 -3.19
N GLU A 80 10.06 6.26 -3.71
CA GLU A 80 11.45 6.61 -3.34
C GLU A 80 11.76 8.09 -3.56
N ARG A 81 11.18 8.69 -4.60
CA ARG A 81 11.31 10.14 -4.83
C ARG A 81 10.55 10.95 -3.77
N LEU A 82 9.32 10.55 -3.46
CA LEU A 82 8.43 11.32 -2.58
C LEU A 82 8.76 11.14 -1.09
N CYS A 83 9.26 9.98 -0.67
CA CYS A 83 9.58 9.70 0.72
C CYS A 83 10.77 10.53 1.24
N ALA A 84 11.62 11.02 0.33
CA ALA A 84 12.73 11.91 0.67
C ALA A 84 12.31 13.24 1.31
N PHE A 85 11.02 13.58 1.24
CA PHE A 85 10.45 14.80 1.81
C PHE A 85 9.68 14.57 3.12
N ILE A 86 9.60 13.33 3.60
CA ILE A 86 8.87 12.99 4.82
C ILE A 86 9.85 12.93 5.98
N ASP A 87 9.58 13.73 7.01
CA ASP A 87 10.28 13.63 8.29
C ASP A 87 9.67 12.50 9.13
N ASP A 88 10.52 11.78 9.87
CA ASP A 88 10.14 10.66 10.74
C ASP A 88 9.27 9.63 10.00
N LEU A 89 9.89 8.99 9.00
CA LEU A 89 9.21 8.02 8.15
C LEU A 89 8.79 6.81 8.99
N GLU A 90 7.50 6.55 9.04
CA GLU A 90 6.93 5.39 9.72
C GLU A 90 7.46 4.10 9.12
N GLU A 91 7.58 3.06 9.94
CA GLU A 91 7.99 1.73 9.50
C GLU A 91 6.76 0.84 9.22
N GLU A 92 6.95 -0.12 8.30
CA GLU A 92 5.97 -1.18 8.05
C GLU A 92 5.73 -2.02 9.32
N ASP A 93 4.49 -2.50 9.52
CA ASP A 93 4.14 -3.44 10.60
C ASP A 93 5.02 -4.69 10.56
N LYS A 94 5.77 -4.93 11.65
CA LYS A 94 6.65 -6.09 11.85
C LYS A 94 6.02 -7.06 12.83
N ALA A 95 4.85 -7.60 12.48
CA ALA A 95 4.20 -8.59 13.33
C ALA A 95 4.99 -9.91 13.38
N GLY A 96 4.96 -10.56 14.55
CA GLY A 96 5.60 -11.86 14.76
C GLY A 96 4.90 -12.97 13.95
N ALA A 97 5.62 -14.06 13.67
CA ALA A 97 5.09 -15.19 12.89
C ALA A 97 3.89 -15.90 13.55
N GLU A 98 3.64 -15.65 14.84
CA GLU A 98 2.52 -16.20 15.61
C GLU A 98 1.21 -15.41 15.42
N GLU A 99 1.28 -14.21 14.84
CA GLU A 99 0.10 -13.36 14.58
C GLU A 99 -0.75 -13.87 13.41
N LYS A 100 -2.05 -13.59 13.47
CA LYS A 100 -2.96 -13.97 12.38
C LYS A 100 -2.62 -13.19 11.10
N PRO A 101 -2.64 -13.84 9.92
CA PRO A 101 -2.31 -13.17 8.68
C PRO A 101 -3.43 -12.23 8.21
N CYS A 102 -3.05 -11.18 7.51
CA CYS A 102 -3.98 -10.32 6.79
C CYS A 102 -4.65 -11.12 5.67
N ALA A 103 -5.98 -11.13 5.63
CA ALA A 103 -6.75 -11.82 4.59
C ALA A 103 -6.68 -11.16 3.20
N ILE A 104 -5.87 -10.11 3.02
CA ILE A 104 -5.58 -9.51 1.69
C ILE A 104 -4.14 -9.78 1.29
N CYS A 105 -3.17 -9.37 2.11
CA CYS A 105 -1.76 -9.46 1.75
C CYS A 105 -1.04 -10.69 2.31
N CYS A 106 -1.72 -11.56 3.07
CA CYS A 106 -1.18 -12.80 3.66
C CYS A 106 0.05 -12.64 4.58
N GLN A 107 0.35 -11.41 5.02
CA GLN A 107 1.42 -11.14 5.98
C GLN A 107 0.84 -11.06 7.40
N PRO A 108 1.59 -11.47 8.44
CA PRO A 108 1.19 -11.33 9.85
C PRO A 108 0.80 -9.88 10.20
N VAL A 109 -0.17 -9.68 11.11
CA VAL A 109 -0.69 -8.36 11.50
C VAL A 109 -0.66 -8.18 13.01
N SER A 110 0.00 -7.14 13.53
CA SER A 110 0.06 -6.89 14.98
C SER A 110 -1.16 -6.13 15.51
N ARG A 111 -1.67 -5.18 14.72
CA ARG A 111 -2.80 -4.30 15.05
C ARG A 111 -3.95 -4.53 14.09
N ALA A 112 -4.51 -5.75 14.14
CA ALA A 112 -5.49 -6.19 13.17
C ALA A 112 -6.84 -5.48 13.31
N VAL A 113 -7.41 -5.13 12.15
CA VAL A 113 -8.84 -4.86 12.01
C VAL A 113 -9.55 -6.20 11.87
N TYR A 114 -10.59 -6.41 12.68
CA TYR A 114 -11.39 -7.63 12.68
C TYR A 114 -12.72 -7.40 11.97
N PHE A 115 -12.99 -8.18 10.92
CA PHE A 115 -14.26 -8.12 10.20
C PHE A 115 -14.59 -9.48 9.59
N GLY A 116 -15.84 -9.92 9.70
CA GLY A 116 -16.29 -11.18 9.08
C GLY A 116 -15.52 -12.43 9.52
N GLY A 117 -14.93 -12.44 10.72
CA GLY A 117 -14.10 -13.53 11.22
C GLY A 117 -12.64 -13.53 10.71
N GLN A 118 -12.26 -12.52 9.92
CA GLN A 118 -10.93 -12.36 9.35
C GLN A 118 -10.17 -11.18 9.96
N THR A 119 -8.85 -11.20 9.80
CA THR A 119 -7.93 -10.14 10.21
C THR A 119 -7.37 -9.39 9.01
N TYR A 120 -7.22 -8.08 9.14
CA TYR A 120 -6.69 -7.22 8.08
C TYR A 120 -5.70 -6.20 8.64
N HIS A 121 -4.66 -5.90 7.89
CA HIS A 121 -3.97 -4.61 8.03
C HIS A 121 -4.95 -3.49 7.68
N SER A 122 -4.95 -2.42 8.47
CA SER A 122 -5.86 -1.28 8.26
C SER A 122 -5.70 -0.68 6.86
N GLU A 123 -4.47 -0.57 6.38
CA GLU A 123 -4.11 -0.03 5.07
C GLU A 123 -4.60 -0.95 3.94
N CYS A 124 -4.50 -2.26 4.13
CA CYS A 124 -4.99 -3.23 3.15
C CYS A 124 -6.52 -3.17 3.04
N ALA A 125 -7.22 -3.12 4.17
CA ALA A 125 -8.67 -3.00 4.19
C ALA A 125 -9.14 -1.68 3.56
N ASN A 126 -8.47 -0.58 3.89
CA ASN A 126 -8.78 0.75 3.37
C ASN A 126 -8.62 0.82 1.85
N LEU A 127 -7.48 0.37 1.31
CA LEU A 127 -7.28 0.32 -0.15
C LEU A 127 -8.35 -0.54 -0.82
N TRP A 128 -8.66 -1.70 -0.23
CA TRP A 128 -9.63 -2.60 -0.84
C TRP A 128 -11.03 -1.98 -0.93
N VAL A 129 -11.54 -1.47 0.18
CA VAL A 129 -12.91 -0.94 0.24
C VAL A 129 -13.09 0.30 -0.63
N ASN A 130 -12.06 1.15 -0.71
CA ASN A 130 -12.14 2.41 -1.45
C ASN A 130 -11.85 2.25 -2.95
N ASP A 131 -10.92 1.36 -3.34
CA ASP A 131 -10.37 1.35 -4.69
C ASP A 131 -10.47 0.00 -5.42
N VAL A 132 -10.90 -1.08 -4.74
CA VAL A 132 -11.03 -2.42 -5.35
C VAL A 132 -12.48 -2.90 -5.35
N ASN A 133 -13.10 -3.00 -4.18
CA ASN A 133 -14.48 -3.44 -4.00
C ASN A 133 -15.02 -2.99 -2.64
N SER A 134 -16.23 -2.42 -2.60
CA SER A 134 -16.91 -1.97 -1.38
C SER A 134 -17.08 -3.03 -0.28
N LEU A 135 -16.94 -4.32 -0.61
CA LEU A 135 -16.99 -5.42 0.34
C LEU A 135 -15.62 -6.05 0.50
N LEU A 136 -15.15 -6.15 1.75
CA LEU A 136 -13.90 -6.85 2.07
C LEU A 136 -13.94 -8.29 1.56
N PRO A 137 -12.81 -8.81 1.06
CA PRO A 137 -12.79 -10.15 0.51
C PRO A 137 -12.96 -11.14 1.66
N ASN A 138 -13.97 -12.00 1.54
CA ASN A 138 -14.11 -13.16 2.41
C ASN A 138 -13.30 -14.29 1.79
N MET A 139 -11.97 -14.16 1.81
CA MET A 139 -11.09 -15.24 1.39
C MET A 139 -11.16 -16.32 2.46
N HIS A 140 -12.15 -17.21 2.37
CA HIS A 140 -12.04 -18.51 2.99
C HIS A 140 -10.77 -19.13 2.39
N LEU A 141 -9.72 -19.23 3.21
CA LEU A 141 -8.63 -20.16 2.96
C LEU A 141 -9.30 -21.52 2.84
N SER A 142 -9.58 -21.96 1.61
CA SER A 142 -9.96 -23.32 1.33
C SER A 142 -8.76 -24.17 1.74
N SER A 143 -8.85 -24.67 2.97
CA SER A 143 -8.04 -25.74 3.55
C SER A 143 -8.09 -27.00 2.71
#